data_AF-A0A4V6KLP4-F1
#
_entry.id   AF-A0A4V6KLP4-F1
#
_cell.length_a   1.000
_cell.length_b   1.000
_cell.length_c   1.000
_cell.angle_alpha   90.00
_cell.angle_beta   90.00
_cell.angle_gamma   90.00
#
_symmetry.space_group_name_H-M   'P 1'
#
loop_
_entity.id
_entity.type
_entity.pdbx_description
1 polymer ?
#
loop_
_entity_poly.entity_id
_entity_poly.type
_entity_poly.pdbx_seq_one_letter_code
_entity_poly.pdbx_strand_id
1 'polypeptide(L)'
;MPISAIAITTTLVHESLNTGGAKVVPLQGDLLHLTCRDFFAFQRKQLHYAEQWAIQRHQAGKRCGYLSILTHTLGAFCKTWLLRAGFLDGKQGLLLAVVNAQYTFNKYAALWALGRNYSEK
;
A
#
# COMPACT_ATOMS: atom_id res chain seq x y z
N MET A 1 -31.08 32.29 -2.59
CA MET A 1 -29.78 31.80 -3.09
C MET A 1 -29.79 30.28 -3.03
N PRO A 2 -29.66 29.54 -4.14
CA PRO A 2 -29.73 28.09 -4.11
C PRO A 2 -28.43 27.53 -3.52
N ILE A 3 -28.55 26.49 -2.70
CA ILE A 3 -27.42 25.75 -2.15
C ILE A 3 -26.88 24.87 -3.28
N SER A 4 -25.77 25.26 -3.89
CA SER A 4 -25.08 24.44 -4.90
C SER A 4 -24.64 23.13 -4.27
N ALA A 5 -25.18 22.01 -4.77
CA ALA A 5 -24.85 20.67 -4.33
C ALA A 5 -23.37 20.36 -4.63
N ILE A 6 -22.65 19.89 -3.60
CA ILE A 6 -21.27 19.39 -3.74
C ILE A 6 -21.35 18.05 -4.47
N ALA A 7 -20.68 17.94 -5.63
CA ALA A 7 -20.61 16.72 -6.43
C ALA A 7 -19.21 16.11 -6.35
N ILE A 8 -19.14 14.79 -6.22
CA ILE A 8 -17.88 14.03 -6.22
C ILE A 8 -17.60 13.60 -7.67
N THR A 9 -16.45 13.99 -8.23
CA THR A 9 -16.04 13.56 -9.57
C THR A 9 -15.27 12.25 -9.47
N THR A 10 -15.74 11.22 -10.16
CA THR A 10 -15.16 9.87 -10.15
C THR A 10 -14.00 9.74 -11.15
N THR A 11 -12.82 10.24 -10.77
CA THR A 11 -11.57 9.95 -11.50
C THR A 11 -10.77 8.86 -10.79
N LEU A 12 -10.44 7.81 -11.55
CA LEU A 12 -10.07 6.43 -11.15
C LEU A 12 -9.05 6.22 -10.01
N VAL A 13 -8.36 7.24 -9.52
CA VAL A 13 -7.43 7.11 -8.36
C VAL A 13 -7.33 8.39 -7.51
N HIS A 14 -7.90 9.52 -7.95
CA HIS A 14 -7.88 10.78 -7.21
C HIS A 14 -9.27 11.38 -7.31
N GLU A 15 -10.14 11.06 -6.37
CA GLU A 15 -11.38 11.82 -6.20
C GLU A 15 -10.99 13.26 -5.82
N SER A 16 -11.49 14.22 -6.59
CA SER A 16 -11.33 15.65 -6.30
C SER A 16 -12.68 16.24 -5.91
N LEU A 17 -12.68 17.07 -4.87
CA LEU A 17 -13.87 17.79 -4.42
C LEU A 17 -14.17 18.93 -5.41
N ASN A 18 -15.32 18.88 -6.07
CA ASN A 18 -15.83 20.04 -6.80
C ASN A 18 -16.43 21.02 -5.80
N THR A 19 -15.76 22.15 -5.58
CA THR A 19 -16.17 23.15 -4.58
C THR A 19 -17.34 24.02 -5.03
N GLY A 20 -17.82 23.89 -6.29
CA GLY A 20 -19.01 24.59 -6.77
C GLY A 20 -18.95 26.13 -6.64
N GLY A 21 -17.74 26.70 -6.54
CA GLY A 21 -17.52 28.13 -6.30
C GLY A 21 -17.43 28.55 -4.83
N ALA A 22 -17.46 27.61 -3.87
CA ALA A 22 -17.25 27.89 -2.46
C ALA A 22 -15.83 28.42 -2.20
N LYS A 23 -15.72 29.42 -1.31
CA LYS A 23 -14.45 30.01 -0.92
C LYS A 23 -13.63 29.00 -0.10
N VAL A 24 -12.54 28.51 -0.68
CA VAL A 24 -11.54 27.69 0.03
C VAL A 24 -10.72 28.60 0.93
N VAL A 25 -10.68 28.29 2.23
CA VAL A 25 -9.89 29.03 3.22
C VAL A 25 -8.88 28.06 3.84
N PRO A 26 -7.57 28.40 3.87
CA PRO A 26 -6.59 27.59 4.57
C PRO A 26 -6.82 27.69 6.08
N LEU A 27 -6.88 26.54 6.74
CA LEU A 27 -6.91 26.47 8.21
C LEU A 27 -5.48 26.62 8.75
N GLN A 28 -5.31 27.38 9.83
CA GLN A 28 -4.03 27.46 10.54
C GLN A 28 -3.92 26.28 11.52
N GLY A 29 -2.86 25.50 11.39
CA GLY A 29 -2.58 24.32 12.22
C GLY A 29 -2.18 23.09 11.41
N ASP A 30 -1.71 22.06 12.09
CA ASP A 30 -1.36 20.79 11.46
C ASP A 30 -2.59 19.88 11.36
N LEU A 31 -2.90 19.40 10.15
CA LEU A 31 -3.83 18.30 9.98
C LEU A 31 -3.09 17.00 10.28
N LEU A 32 -3.22 16.49 11.50
CA LEU A 32 -2.65 15.19 11.88
C LEU A 32 -3.38 14.05 11.14
N HIS A 33 -2.94 13.74 9.93
CA HIS A 33 -3.50 12.66 9.11
C HIS A 33 -2.86 11.32 9.48
N LEU A 34 -3.37 10.70 10.56
CA LEU A 34 -2.99 9.34 10.93
C LEU A 34 -3.63 8.33 9.97
N THR A 35 -2.88 7.90 8.96
CA THR A 35 -3.34 6.97 7.92
C THR A 35 -3.91 5.66 8.47
N CYS A 36 -3.40 5.20 9.62
CA CYS A 36 -3.91 4.06 10.38
C CYS A 36 -3.81 4.35 11.87
N ARG A 37 -4.85 4.01 12.63
CA ARG A 37 -4.90 4.17 14.09
C ARG A 37 -4.45 2.92 14.85
N ASP A 38 -4.28 1.81 14.15
CA ASP A 38 -4.02 0.48 14.71
C ASP A 38 -3.14 -0.36 13.79
N PHE A 39 -2.33 -1.25 14.37
CA PHE A 39 -1.42 -2.12 13.65
C PHE A 39 -2.17 -3.11 12.75
N PHE A 40 -3.26 -3.73 13.23
CA PHE A 40 -4.03 -4.65 12.38
C PHE A 40 -4.76 -3.91 11.27
N ALA A 41 -5.24 -2.69 11.52
CA ALA A 41 -5.78 -1.84 10.45
C ALA A 41 -4.73 -1.56 9.37
N PHE A 42 -3.49 -1.26 9.77
CA PHE A 42 -2.38 -1.09 8.84
C PHE A 42 -2.06 -2.38 8.07
N GLN A 43 -1.99 -3.52 8.75
CA GLN A 43 -1.71 -4.82 8.12
C GLN A 43 -2.79 -5.24 7.12
N ARG A 44 -4.07 -5.00 7.42
CA ARG A 44 -5.17 -5.23 6.46
C ARG A 44 -5.02 -4.36 5.21
N LYS A 45 -4.66 -3.07 5.35
CA LYS A 45 -4.37 -2.20 4.20
C LYS A 45 -3.17 -2.70 3.40
N GLN A 46 -2.08 -3.11 4.06
CA GLN A 46 -0.93 -3.68 3.37
C GLN A 46 -1.30 -4.92 2.56
N LEU A 47 -2.14 -5.81 3.12
CA LEU A 47 -2.60 -7.00 2.42
C LEU A 47 -3.46 -6.64 1.20
N HIS A 48 -4.40 -5.70 1.36
CA HIS A 48 -5.23 -5.22 0.25
C HIS A 48 -4.39 -4.62 -0.88
N TYR A 49 -3.40 -3.78 -0.56
CA TYR A 49 -2.49 -3.23 -1.57
C TYR A 49 -1.58 -4.29 -2.20
N ALA A 50 -1.19 -5.31 -1.46
CA ALA A 50 -0.41 -6.43 -1.99
C ALA A 50 -1.21 -7.23 -3.03
N GLU A 51 -2.49 -7.49 -2.74
CA GLU A 51 -3.43 -8.14 -3.65
C GLU A 51 -3.65 -7.31 -4.92
N GLN A 52 -3.99 -6.02 -4.78
CA GLN A 52 -4.17 -5.13 -5.93
C GLN A 52 -2.91 -5.06 -6.81
N TRP A 53 -1.73 -5.00 -6.20
CA TRP A 53 -0.46 -5.03 -6.93
C TRP A 53 -0.28 -6.34 -7.70
N ALA A 54 -0.63 -7.47 -7.09
CA ALA A 54 -0.54 -8.78 -7.72
C ALA A 54 -1.49 -8.90 -8.91
N ILE A 55 -2.75 -8.47 -8.76
CA ILE A 55 -3.77 -8.46 -9.83
C ILE A 55 -3.29 -7.62 -11.00
N GLN A 56 -2.86 -6.38 -10.76
CA GLN A 56 -2.37 -5.48 -11.82
C GLN A 56 -1.15 -6.08 -12.55
N ARG A 57 -0.22 -6.69 -11.82
CA ARG A 57 0.97 -7.32 -12.43
C ARG A 57 0.61 -8.56 -13.23
N HIS A 58 -0.33 -9.37 -12.74
CA HIS A 58 -0.82 -10.54 -13.45
C HIS A 58 -1.54 -10.14 -14.74
N GLN A 59 -2.41 -9.13 -14.69
CA GLN A 59 -3.10 -8.57 -15.87
C GLN A 59 -2.11 -8.02 -16.90
N ALA A 60 -0.97 -7.47 -16.46
CA ALA A 60 0.13 -7.05 -17.33
C ALA A 60 0.99 -8.23 -17.85
N GLY A 61 0.55 -9.48 -17.71
CA GLY A 61 1.23 -10.67 -18.19
C GLY A 61 2.47 -11.07 -17.39
N LYS A 62 2.71 -10.46 -16.22
CA LYS A 62 3.87 -10.82 -15.38
C LYS A 62 3.57 -12.08 -14.59
N ARG A 63 4.59 -12.92 -14.44
CA ARG A 63 4.56 -14.12 -13.60
C ARG A 63 5.74 -14.10 -12.65
N CYS A 64 5.55 -14.71 -11.48
CA CYS A 64 6.58 -14.84 -10.46
C CYS A 64 6.83 -16.34 -10.20
N GLY A 65 8.10 -16.71 -9.99
CA GLY A 65 8.48 -18.04 -9.51
C GLY A 65 8.74 -18.04 -8.01
N TYR A 66 8.74 -19.21 -7.37
CA TYR A 66 8.98 -19.34 -5.93
C TYR A 66 10.28 -18.68 -5.45
N LEU A 67 11.37 -18.86 -6.19
CA LEU A 67 12.66 -18.24 -5.85
C LEU A 67 12.61 -16.71 -5.88
N SER A 68 11.81 -16.13 -6.78
CA SER A 68 11.62 -14.68 -6.87
C SER A 68 10.91 -14.14 -5.62
N ILE A 69 9.98 -14.89 -5.04
CA ILE A 69 9.34 -14.51 -3.76
C ILE A 69 10.40 -14.39 -2.67
N LEU A 70 11.25 -15.42 -2.51
CA LEU A 70 12.27 -15.47 -1.46
C LEU A 70 13.32 -14.38 -1.65
N THR A 71 13.85 -14.21 -2.86
CA THR A 71 14.90 -13.21 -3.13
C THR A 71 14.38 -11.79 -2.97
N HIS A 72 13.16 -11.48 -3.41
CA HIS A 72 12.57 -10.16 -3.19
C HIS A 72 12.27 -9.90 -1.71
N THR A 73 11.79 -10.90 -0.98
CA THR A 73 11.50 -10.77 0.46
C THR A 73 12.77 -10.51 1.26
N LEU A 74 13.81 -11.31 1.04
CA LEU A 74 15.13 -11.13 1.66
C LEU A 74 15.76 -9.80 1.25
N GLY A 75 15.67 -9.44 -0.05
CA GLY A 75 16.16 -8.16 -0.54
C GLY A 75 15.46 -6.97 0.10
N ALA A 76 14.14 -7.04 0.31
CA ALA A 76 13.38 -5.99 0.99
C ALA A 76 13.77 -5.87 2.47
N PHE A 77 13.95 -7.00 3.16
CA PHE A 77 14.44 -7.02 4.54
C PHE A 77 15.83 -6.38 4.63
N CYS A 78 16.82 -6.90 3.89
CA CYS A 78 18.20 -6.41 3.92
C CYS A 78 18.29 -4.94 3.51
N LYS A 79 17.51 -4.51 2.50
CA LYS A 79 17.45 -3.09 2.12
C LYS A 79 16.93 -2.20 3.25
N THR A 80 15.92 -2.65 3.99
CA THR A 80 15.35 -1.86 5.09
C THR A 80 16.28 -1.88 6.31
N TRP A 81 16.88 -3.04 6.59
CA TRP A 81 17.75 -3.22 7.74
C TRP A 81 19.11 -2.52 7.57
N LEU A 82 19.77 -2.74 6.42
CA LEU A 82 21.12 -2.24 6.15
C LEU A 82 21.11 -0.87 5.46
N LEU A 83 20.38 -0.73 4.34
CA LEU A 83 20.48 0.48 3.50
C LEU A 83 19.70 1.67 4.06
N ARG A 84 18.67 1.42 4.88
CA ARG A 84 18.01 2.49 5.64
C ARG A 84 18.56 2.66 7.05
N ALA A 85 19.67 1.97 7.36
CA ALA A 85 20.28 1.95 8.68
C ALA A 85 19.25 1.65 9.79
N GLY A 86 18.28 0.78 9.53
CA GLY A 86 17.24 0.42 10.50
C GLY A 86 17.81 -0.24 11.77
N PHE A 87 19.04 -0.75 11.71
CA PHE A 87 19.77 -1.18 12.90
C PHE A 87 20.06 -0.03 13.89
N LEU A 88 20.14 1.23 13.43
CA LEU A 88 20.31 2.42 14.29
C LEU A 88 19.03 2.70 15.11
N ASP A 89 17.87 2.34 14.58
CA ASP A 89 16.58 2.45 15.26
C ASP A 89 16.30 1.25 16.20
N GLY A 90 17.25 0.32 16.31
CA GLY A 90 17.18 -0.86 17.17
C GLY A 90 15.97 -1.75 16.89
N LYS A 91 15.14 -1.98 17.91
CA LYS A 91 13.98 -2.88 17.83
C LYS A 91 12.89 -2.37 16.88
N GLN A 92 12.73 -1.06 16.76
CA GLN A 92 11.72 -0.45 15.89
C GLN A 92 12.08 -0.62 14.42
N GLY A 93 13.36 -0.43 14.08
CA GLY A 93 13.84 -0.68 12.73
C GLY A 93 13.77 -2.17 12.34
N LEU A 94 13.93 -3.08 13.30
CA LEU A 94 13.77 -4.52 13.04
C LEU A 94 12.31 -4.84 12.71
N LEU A 95 11.39 -4.33 13.53
CA LEU A 95 9.95 -4.50 13.30
C LEU A 95 9.54 -3.93 11.95
N LEU A 96 10.04 -2.74 11.59
CA LEU A 96 9.78 -2.12 10.28
C LEU A 96 10.34 -2.96 9.12
N ALA A 97 11.56 -3.49 9.27
CA ALA A 97 12.16 -4.36 8.26
C ALA A 97 11.35 -5.64 8.04
N VAL A 98 10.87 -6.27 9.11
CA VAL A 98 10.00 -7.45 9.05
C VAL A 98 8.65 -7.12 8.39
N VAL A 99 8.01 -6.02 8.80
CA VAL A 99 6.72 -5.57 8.24
C VAL A 99 6.83 -5.29 6.74
N ASN A 100 7.93 -4.66 6.29
CA ASN A 100 8.17 -4.40 4.87
C ASN A 100 8.50 -5.68 4.08
N ALA A 101 9.26 -6.60 4.69
CA ALA A 101 9.53 -7.91 4.10
C ALA A 101 8.23 -8.70 3.95
N GLN A 102 7.35 -8.69 4.96
CA GLN A 102 6.05 -9.35 4.92
C GLN A 102 5.15 -8.80 3.79
N TYR A 103 5.06 -7.48 3.64
CA TYR A 103 4.33 -6.89 2.52
C TYR A 103 4.89 -7.33 1.16
N THR A 104 6.21 -7.38 1.03
CA THR A 104 6.87 -7.84 -0.19
C THR A 104 6.62 -9.33 -0.44
N PHE A 105 6.67 -10.15 0.59
CA PHE A 105 6.31 -11.56 0.49
C PHE A 105 4.88 -11.73 -0.01
N ASN A 106 3.91 -11.08 0.65
CA ASN A 106 2.49 -11.20 0.34
C ASN A 106 2.17 -10.84 -1.13
N LYS A 107 2.72 -9.73 -1.65
CA LYS A 107 2.42 -9.30 -3.02
C LYS A 107 3.01 -10.24 -4.08
N TYR A 108 4.20 -10.80 -3.84
CA TYR A 108 4.82 -11.75 -4.77
C TYR A 108 4.18 -13.14 -4.66
N ALA A 109 3.79 -13.57 -3.46
CA ALA A 109 3.05 -14.81 -3.24
C ALA A 109 1.67 -14.76 -3.90
N ALA A 110 0.93 -13.65 -3.76
CA ALA A 110 -0.34 -13.44 -4.45
C ALA A 110 -0.17 -13.47 -5.97
N LEU A 111 0.86 -12.80 -6.51
CA LEU A 111 1.15 -12.82 -7.95
C LEU A 111 1.47 -14.24 -8.45
N TRP A 112 2.24 -14.99 -7.67
CA TRP A 112 2.55 -16.39 -7.98
C TRP A 112 1.28 -17.27 -7.94
N ALA A 113 0.39 -17.06 -6.97
CA ALA A 113 -0.87 -17.80 -6.85
C ALA A 113 -1.83 -17.53 -8.02
N LEU A 114 -1.98 -16.26 -8.40
CA LEU A 114 -2.76 -15.86 -9.58
C LEU A 114 -2.24 -16.53 -10.86
N GLY A 115 -0.92 -16.59 -11.04
CA GLY A 115 -0.29 -17.25 -12.19
C GLY A 115 -0.49 -18.77 -12.25
N ARG A 116 -0.98 -19.40 -11.18
CA ARG A 116 -1.33 -20.84 -11.12
C ARG A 116 -2.83 -21.12 -11.12
N ASN A 117 -3.66 -20.12 -11.44
CA ASN A 117 -5.12 -20.20 -11.40
C ASN A 117 -5.66 -20.58 -10.01
N TYR A 118 -5.05 -20.10 -8.93
CA TYR A 118 -5.63 -20.17 -7.58
C TYR A 118 -6.71 -19.08 -7.39
N SER A 119 -7.58 -18.92 -8.39
CA SER A 119 -8.80 -18.12 -8.31
C SER A 119 -9.95 -19.12 -8.29
N GLU A 120 -10.35 -19.47 -7.06
CA GLU A 120 -11.58 -20.20 -6.71
C GLU A 120 -11.79 -21.59 -7.35
N LYS A 121 -11.65 -22.62 -6.52
CA LYS A 121 -12.62 -23.72 -6.49
C LYS A 121 -13.62 -23.43 -5.40
#